data_AF-A0A2T4WQ22-F1
#
_entry.id   AF-A0A2T4WQ22-F1
#
_cell.length_a   1.000
_cell.length_b   1.000
_cell.length_c   1.000
_cell.angle_alpha   90.00
_cell.angle_beta   90.00
_cell.angle_gamma   90.00
#
_symmetry.space_group_name_H-M   'P 1'
#
loop_
_entity.id
_entity.type
_entity.pdbx_description
1 polymer ?
#
loop_
_entity_poly.entity_id
_entity_poly.type
_entity_poly.pdbx_seq_one_letter_code
_entity_poly.pdbx_strand_id
1 'polypeptide(L)'
;MTREKQLEFCSVCLNRKMSLQKGTLCGLTNDYAKFVESCPDFKEDLEEINNKLIRELDRSGHPKASKSIDPKKNKEQGALFLFIGITAMLFSFVNASHIGFFVIPFGAIFYGARTLNKGWEQEKILAKKEALDNKKEK
;
A
#
# COMPACT_ATOMS: atom_id res chain seq x y z
N MET A 1 2.21 -21.80 11.88
CA MET A 1 2.35 -20.45 11.30
C MET A 1 3.76 -20.25 10.71
N THR A 2 3.92 -19.47 9.63
CA THR A 2 5.24 -19.13 9.05
C THR A 2 5.93 -17.99 9.82
N ARG A 3 7.25 -17.86 9.66
CA ARG A 3 8.03 -16.77 10.29
C ARG A 3 7.53 -15.38 9.90
N GLU A 4 7.09 -15.21 8.66
CA GLU A 4 6.52 -13.95 8.14
C GLU A 4 5.25 -13.55 8.91
N LYS A 5 4.36 -14.52 9.15
CA LYS A 5 3.14 -14.29 9.92
C LYS A 5 3.43 -13.97 11.39
N GLN A 6 4.40 -14.66 12.01
CA GLN A 6 4.87 -14.27 13.35
C GLN A 6 5.39 -12.83 13.38
N LEU A 7 6.14 -12.41 12.35
CA LEU A 7 6.63 -11.05 12.22
C LEU A 7 5.52 -10.03 12.02
N GLU A 8 4.46 -10.34 11.26
CA GLU A 8 3.29 -9.47 11.13
C GLU A 8 2.70 -9.15 12.50
N PHE A 9 2.48 -10.16 13.35
CA PHE A 9 2.02 -9.97 14.73
C PHE A 9 3.03 -9.18 15.57
N CYS A 10 4.30 -9.60 15.60
CA CYS A 10 5.31 -8.96 16.43
C CYS A 10 5.62 -7.52 16.01
N SER A 11 5.44 -7.17 14.74
CA SER A 11 5.73 -5.83 14.23
C SER A 11 4.86 -4.74 14.84
N VAL A 12 3.66 -5.10 15.33
CA VAL A 12 2.67 -4.19 15.90
C VAL A 12 2.42 -4.48 17.38
N CYS A 13 3.32 -5.21 18.04
CA CYS A 13 3.22 -5.52 19.47
C CYS A 13 3.96 -4.46 20.31
N LEU A 14 3.41 -4.07 21.46
CA LEU A 14 4.07 -3.22 22.46
C LEU A 14 5.33 -3.85 23.03
N ASN A 15 5.36 -5.19 23.09
CA ASN A 15 6.51 -5.95 23.56
C ASN A 15 7.58 -6.14 22.46
N ARG A 16 7.55 -5.41 21.34
CA ARG A 16 8.57 -5.55 20.29
C ARG A 16 9.89 -4.92 20.73
N LYS A 17 11.00 -5.54 20.34
CA LYS A 17 12.35 -5.00 20.54
C LYS A 17 13.14 -5.09 19.24
N MET A 18 13.70 -3.97 18.80
CA MET A 18 14.53 -3.94 17.59
C MET A 18 15.98 -4.26 17.95
N SER A 19 16.55 -5.25 17.26
CA SER A 19 17.98 -5.59 17.27
C SER A 19 18.56 -5.30 15.89
N LEU A 20 19.68 -4.57 15.83
CA LEU A 20 20.37 -4.29 14.56
C LEU A 20 20.89 -5.57 13.89
N GLN A 21 21.24 -6.58 14.67
CA GLN A 21 21.79 -7.85 14.17
C GLN A 21 20.68 -8.85 13.80
N LYS A 22 19.62 -8.91 14.60
CA LYS A 22 18.60 -9.97 14.51
C LYS A 22 17.23 -9.49 13.99
N GLY A 23 17.03 -8.19 13.82
CA GLY A 23 15.75 -7.60 13.44
C GLY A 23 14.77 -7.50 14.62
N THR A 24 13.47 -7.73 14.35
CA THR A 24 12.41 -7.65 15.37
C THR A 24 12.40 -8.91 16.25
N LEU A 25 12.61 -8.70 17.54
CA LEU A 25 12.57 -9.70 18.61
C LEU A 25 11.44 -9.41 19.59
N CYS A 26 11.09 -10.40 20.42
CA CYS A 26 10.24 -10.20 21.58
C CYS A 26 11.07 -9.59 22.73
N GLY A 27 10.62 -8.48 23.30
CA GLY A 27 11.25 -7.82 24.44
C GLY A 27 11.15 -8.61 25.74
N LEU A 28 10.16 -9.50 25.87
CA LEU A 28 9.99 -10.37 27.03
C LEU A 28 11.02 -11.50 27.06
N THR A 29 11.30 -12.11 25.90
CA THR A 29 12.20 -13.27 25.80
C THR A 29 13.59 -12.91 25.26
N ASN A 30 13.78 -11.72 24.71
CA ASN A 30 14.95 -11.29 23.93
C ASN A 30 15.31 -12.23 22.76
N ASP A 31 14.33 -12.98 22.25
CA ASP A 31 14.52 -13.96 21.17
C ASP A 31 13.39 -13.85 20.15
N TYR A 32 13.49 -14.64 19.08
CA TYR A 32 12.45 -14.76 18.07
C TYR A 32 11.14 -15.29 18.64
N ALA A 33 10.04 -14.92 17.99
CA ALA A 33 8.72 -15.46 18.28
C ALA A 33 8.71 -16.98 18.07
N LYS A 34 8.29 -17.74 19.10
CA LYS A 34 8.19 -19.21 19.06
C LYS A 34 6.75 -19.72 19.09
N PHE A 35 5.76 -18.83 19.02
CA PHE A 35 4.35 -19.22 19.06
C PHE A 35 3.87 -19.81 17.72
N VAL A 36 2.96 -20.79 17.80
CA VAL A 36 2.48 -21.58 16.65
C VAL A 36 1.23 -20.96 16.03
N GLU A 37 0.30 -20.45 16.86
CA GLU A 37 -0.96 -19.86 16.42
C GLU A 37 -1.13 -18.41 16.91
N SER A 38 -0.98 -18.19 18.22
CA SER A 38 -1.10 -16.87 18.84
C SER A 38 -0.11 -16.69 19.99
N CYS A 39 0.18 -15.44 20.34
CA CYS A 39 1.03 -15.11 21.48
C CYS A 39 0.14 -14.68 22.66
N PRO A 40 0.18 -15.39 23.81
CA PRO A 40 -0.61 -15.03 24.99
C PRO A 40 -0.28 -13.63 25.53
N ASP A 41 0.97 -13.22 25.41
CA ASP A 41 1.46 -11.92 25.87
C ASP A 41 1.36 -10.81 24.81
N PHE A 42 0.62 -11.05 23.72
CA PHE A 42 0.45 -10.04 22.68
C PHE A 42 -0.34 -8.84 23.22
N LYS A 43 0.27 -7.67 23.12
CA LYS A 43 -0.39 -6.39 23.42
C LYS A 43 -0.25 -5.51 22.19
N GLU A 44 -1.38 -5.15 21.61
CA GLU A 44 -1.41 -4.37 20.38
C GLU A 44 -0.90 -2.94 20.63
N ASP A 45 -0.01 -2.47 19.76
CA ASP A 45 0.48 -1.09 19.75
C ASP A 45 -0.27 -0.29 18.67
N LEU A 46 -1.33 0.41 19.09
CA LEU A 46 -2.16 1.24 18.20
C LEU A 46 -1.38 2.41 17.58
N GLU A 47 -0.31 2.87 18.22
CA GLU A 47 0.54 3.93 17.68
C GLU A 47 1.42 3.37 16.55
N GLU A 48 2.02 2.19 16.73
CA GLU A 48 2.80 1.54 15.67
C GLU A 48 1.94 1.16 14.47
N ILE A 49 0.71 0.68 14.68
CA ILE A 49 -0.23 0.42 13.59
C ILE A 49 -0.53 1.71 12.81
N ASN A 50 -0.78 2.82 13.51
CA ASN A 50 -0.99 4.11 12.87
C ASN A 50 0.25 4.55 12.07
N ASN A 51 1.44 4.42 12.65
CA ASN A 51 2.70 4.75 11.99
C ASN A 51 2.96 3.87 10.76
N LYS A 52 2.53 2.60 10.81
CA LYS A 52 2.59 1.70 9.65
C LYS A 52 1.63 2.14 8.56
N LEU A 53 0.39 2.48 8.88
CA LEU A 53 -0.60 2.98 7.92
C LEU A 53 -0.17 4.31 7.29
N ILE A 54 0.42 5.23 8.06
CA ILE A 54 1.00 6.47 7.54
C ILE A 54 2.12 6.15 6.55
N ARG A 55 3.06 5.26 6.91
CA ARG A 55 4.14 4.83 6.01
C ARG A 55 3.62 4.13 4.76
N GLU A 56 2.55 3.33 4.84
CA GLU A 56 1.90 2.72 3.68
C GLU A 56 1.28 3.79 2.78
N LEU A 57 0.61 4.80 3.37
CA LEU A 57 0.03 5.91 2.63
C LEU A 57 1.11 6.76 1.94
N ASP A 58 2.21 7.05 2.62
CA ASP A 58 3.37 7.79 2.08
C ASP A 58 4.13 7.02 0.99
N ARG A 59 4.04 5.69 0.98
CA ARG A 59 4.58 4.88 -0.13
C ARG A 59 3.66 4.89 -1.34
N SER A 60 2.35 4.99 -1.11
CA SER A 60 1.36 5.08 -2.19
C SER A 60 1.36 6.46 -2.87
N GLY A 61 1.69 7.55 -2.16
CA GLY A 61 1.69 8.92 -2.68
C GLY A 61 2.86 9.76 -2.17
N HIS A 62 3.30 10.76 -2.94
CA HIS A 62 4.41 11.60 -2.50
C HIS A 62 3.93 12.49 -1.34
N PRO A 63 4.53 12.40 -0.14
CA PRO A 63 3.98 13.04 1.07
C PRO A 63 3.90 14.57 0.94
N LYS A 64 4.80 15.17 0.15
CA LYS A 64 4.81 16.62 -0.12
C LYS A 64 3.82 17.07 -1.20
N ALA A 65 3.20 16.15 -1.92
CA ALA A 65 2.17 16.46 -2.90
C ALA A 65 0.82 16.04 -2.30
N SER A 66 0.15 16.92 -1.55
CA SER A 66 -1.16 16.59 -0.96
C SER A 66 -2.17 16.16 -2.02
N LYS A 67 -2.07 16.73 -3.24
CA LYS A 67 -2.84 16.33 -4.43
C LYS A 67 -2.62 14.87 -4.86
N SER A 68 -1.55 14.23 -4.43
CA SER A 68 -1.22 12.83 -4.76
C SER A 68 -1.85 11.82 -3.80
N ILE A 69 -2.42 12.28 -2.67
CA ILE A 69 -3.13 11.49 -1.67
C ILE A 69 -4.63 11.83 -1.75
N ASP A 70 -5.19 11.71 -2.95
CA ASP A 70 -6.63 11.82 -3.19
C ASP A 70 -7.06 10.58 -3.97
N PRO A 71 -7.62 9.56 -3.29
CA PRO A 71 -8.01 8.30 -3.93
C PRO A 71 -9.00 8.52 -5.07
N LYS A 72 -9.96 9.42 -4.88
CA LYS A 72 -11.02 9.69 -5.86
C LYS A 72 -10.42 10.31 -7.11
N LYS A 73 -9.62 11.36 -6.95
CA LYS A 73 -8.95 12.04 -8.07
C LYS A 73 -7.98 11.12 -8.80
N ASN A 74 -7.20 10.31 -8.09
CA ASN A 74 -6.29 9.33 -8.71
C ASN A 74 -7.06 8.28 -9.52
N LYS A 75 -8.21 7.80 -9.02
CA LYS A 75 -9.09 6.89 -9.77
C LYS A 75 -9.64 7.57 -11.03
N GLU A 76 -10.16 8.78 -10.92
CA GLU A 76 -10.70 9.54 -12.06
C GLU A 76 -9.63 9.81 -13.13
N GLN A 77 -8.45 10.29 -12.73
CA GLN A 77 -7.34 10.54 -13.65
C GLN A 77 -6.83 9.26 -14.29
N GLY A 78 -6.65 8.20 -13.51
CA GLY A 78 -6.19 6.92 -14.06
C GLY A 78 -7.19 6.33 -15.06
N ALA A 79 -8.50 6.40 -14.78
CA ALA A 79 -9.55 5.98 -15.72
C ALA A 79 -9.53 6.80 -17.01
N LEU A 80 -9.34 8.11 -16.91
CA LEU A 80 -9.23 9.00 -18.08
C LEU A 80 -8.04 8.62 -18.97
N PHE A 81 -6.84 8.45 -18.40
CA PHE A 81 -5.66 8.06 -19.18
C PHE A 81 -5.79 6.66 -19.79
N LEU A 82 -6.43 5.74 -19.08
CA LEU A 82 -6.67 4.39 -19.56
C LEU A 82 -7.65 4.42 -20.76
N PHE A 83 -8.72 5.21 -20.67
CA PHE A 83 -9.66 5.42 -21.79
C PHE A 83 -9.00 6.07 -23.01
N ILE A 84 -8.22 7.14 -22.80
CA ILE A 84 -7.47 7.83 -23.86
C ILE A 84 -6.49 6.85 -24.54
N GLY A 85 -5.74 6.10 -23.73
CA GLY A 85 -4.76 5.14 -24.22
C GLY A 85 -5.39 4.01 -25.05
N ILE A 86 -6.49 3.42 -24.59
CA ILE A 86 -7.23 2.39 -25.35
C ILE A 86 -7.77 2.97 -26.66
N THR A 87 -8.38 4.15 -26.62
CA THR A 87 -8.96 4.79 -27.81
C THR A 87 -7.88 5.08 -28.85
N ALA A 88 -6.74 5.65 -28.42
CA ALA A 88 -5.60 5.89 -29.30
C ALA A 88 -5.00 4.58 -29.84
N MET A 89 -4.94 3.52 -29.02
CA MET A 89 -4.47 2.21 -29.45
C MET A 89 -5.35 1.63 -30.56
N LEU A 90 -6.68 1.65 -30.38
CA LEU A 90 -7.64 1.20 -31.40
C LEU A 90 -7.53 2.01 -32.69
N PHE A 91 -7.41 3.33 -32.60
CA PHE A 91 -7.21 4.19 -33.76
C PHE A 91 -5.92 3.87 -34.52
N SER A 92 -4.85 3.51 -33.80
CA SER A 92 -3.56 3.14 -34.39
C SER A 92 -3.64 1.85 -35.20
N PHE A 93 -4.42 0.88 -34.73
CA PHE A 93 -4.63 -0.38 -35.44
C PHE A 93 -5.38 -0.20 -36.77
N VAL A 94 -6.27 0.79 -36.86
CA VAL A 94 -7.00 1.10 -38.10
C VAL A 94 -6.09 1.77 -39.14
N ASN A 95 -5.08 2.52 -38.71
CA ASN A 95 -4.20 3.32 -39.57
C ASN A 95 -2.77 2.76 -39.63
N ALA A 96 -2.65 1.43 -39.79
CA ALA A 96 -1.49 0.57 -39.47
C ALA A 96 -0.12 0.87 -40.15
N SER A 97 0.09 2.03 -40.77
CA SER A 97 1.33 2.40 -41.45
C SER A 97 2.48 2.84 -40.54
N HIS A 98 2.27 3.03 -39.22
CA HIS A 98 3.29 3.58 -38.31
C HIS A 98 3.42 2.83 -36.97
N ILE A 99 4.29 1.81 -36.93
CA ILE A 99 4.63 1.04 -35.71
C ILE A 99 5.13 1.91 -34.54
N GLY A 100 5.79 3.03 -34.80
CA GLY A 100 6.27 3.95 -33.75
C GLY A 100 5.15 4.63 -32.95
N PHE A 101 3.91 4.60 -33.45
CA PHE A 101 2.77 5.26 -32.81
C PHE A 101 2.21 4.46 -31.63
N PHE A 102 2.55 3.18 -31.47
CA PHE A 102 2.03 2.35 -30.37
C PHE A 102 2.66 2.66 -29.00
N VAL A 103 3.87 3.24 -28.95
CA VAL A 103 4.56 3.52 -27.66
C VAL A 103 3.76 4.50 -26.78
N ILE A 104 3.15 5.52 -27.39
CA ILE A 104 2.36 6.54 -26.69
C ILE A 104 1.11 5.95 -26.03
N PRO A 105 0.21 5.24 -26.74
CA PRO A 105 -0.96 4.63 -26.13
C PRO A 105 -0.58 3.57 -25.09
N PHE A 106 0.46 2.77 -25.31
CA PHE A 106 0.95 1.83 -24.28
C PHE A 106 1.38 2.56 -23.00
N GLY A 107 2.13 3.65 -23.13
CA GLY A 107 2.54 4.48 -21.99
C GLY A 107 1.35 5.07 -21.23
N ALA A 108 0.35 5.59 -21.96
CA ALA A 108 -0.88 6.13 -21.37
C ALA A 108 -1.71 5.06 -20.64
N ILE A 109 -1.86 3.86 -21.22
CA ILE A 109 -2.55 2.73 -20.59
C ILE A 109 -1.82 2.32 -19.31
N PHE A 110 -0.51 2.14 -19.37
CA PHE A 110 0.28 1.72 -18.21
C PHE A 110 0.21 2.75 -17.08
N TYR A 111 0.38 4.03 -17.42
CA TYR A 111 0.25 5.13 -16.47
C TYR A 111 -1.16 5.19 -15.86
N GLY A 112 -2.20 5.07 -16.69
CA GLY A 112 -3.59 5.06 -16.25
C GLY A 112 -3.89 3.91 -15.28
N ALA A 113 -3.48 2.68 -15.63
CA ALA A 113 -3.66 1.49 -14.81
C ALA A 113 -2.92 1.60 -13.46
N ARG A 114 -1.67 2.06 -13.49
CA ARG A 114 -0.87 2.29 -12.26
C ARG A 114 -1.53 3.33 -11.35
N THR A 115 -2.04 4.42 -11.92
CA THR A 115 -2.66 5.51 -11.15
C THR A 115 -4.01 5.09 -10.55
N LEU A 116 -4.80 4.31 -11.29
CA LEU A 116 -6.02 3.66 -10.79
C LEU A 116 -5.73 2.74 -9.61
N ASN A 117 -4.76 1.82 -9.77
CA ASN A 117 -4.42 0.87 -8.70
C ASN A 117 -3.96 1.60 -7.44
N LYS A 118 -3.13 2.64 -7.60
CA LYS A 118 -2.74 3.53 -6.51
C LYS A 118 -3.95 4.14 -5.80
N GLY A 119 -4.95 4.63 -6.53
CA GLY A 119 -6.17 5.18 -5.95
C GLY A 119 -6.92 4.16 -5.07
N TRP A 120 -7.05 2.91 -5.52
CA TRP A 120 -7.65 1.85 -4.71
C TRP A 120 -6.82 1.47 -3.48
N GLU A 121 -5.49 1.46 -3.58
CA GLU A 121 -4.61 1.21 -2.43
C GLU A 121 -4.79 2.28 -1.36
N GLN A 122 -4.83 3.55 -1.76
CA GLN A 122 -5.05 4.67 -0.83
C GLN A 122 -6.40 4.58 -0.11
N GLU A 123 -7.47 4.25 -0.83
CA GLU A 123 -8.80 4.05 -0.25
C GLU A 123 -8.81 2.95 0.81
N LYS A 124 -8.15 1.81 0.54
CA LYS A 124 -8.01 0.71 1.51
C LYS A 124 -7.23 1.13 2.76
N ILE A 125 -6.14 1.89 2.60
CA ILE A 125 -5.30 2.34 3.72
C ILE A 125 -6.07 3.36 4.58
N LEU A 126 -6.79 4.30 3.95
CA LEU A 126 -7.59 5.29 4.67
C LEU A 126 -8.74 4.64 5.45
N ALA A 127 -9.43 3.65 4.86
CA ALA A 127 -10.47 2.91 5.58
C ALA A 127 -9.91 2.14 6.80
N LYS A 128 -8.71 1.55 6.69
CA LYS A 128 -8.03 0.93 7.85
C LYS A 128 -7.68 1.94 8.93
N LYS A 129 -7.28 3.16 8.53
CA LYS A 129 -6.96 4.24 9.45
C LYS A 129 -8.19 4.72 10.20
N GLU A 130 -9.30 4.96 9.49
CA GLU A 130 -10.59 5.32 10.10
C GLU A 130 -11.06 4.25 11.09
N ALA A 131 -10.96 2.96 10.73
CA ALA A 131 -11.28 1.86 11.64
C ALA A 131 -10.39 1.83 12.89
N LEU A 132 -9.10 2.18 12.76
CA LEU A 132 -8.16 2.29 13.88
C LEU A 132 -8.49 3.47 14.78
N ASP A 133 -8.83 4.63 14.21
CA ASP A 133 -9.18 5.82 14.95
C ASP A 133 -10.47 5.58 15.77
N ASN A 134 -11.49 4.96 15.15
CA ASN A 134 -12.69 4.50 15.84
C ASN A 134 -12.42 3.48 16.97
N LYS A 135 -11.32 2.71 16.89
CA LYS A 135 -10.92 1.76 17.93
C LYS A 135 -10.23 2.46 19.11
N LYS A 136 -9.57 3.61 18.88
CA LYS A 136 -8.94 4.41 19.95
C LYS A 136 -9.96 5.21 20.77
N GLU A 137 -11.11 5.53 20.18
CA GLU A 137 -12.19 6.28 20.85
C GLU A 137 -13.09 5.41 21.74
N LYS A 138 -12.91 4.08 21.74
CA LYS A 138 -13.64 3.12 22.59
C LYS A 138 -12.80 2.66 23.76
#